data_AF-K5BTV9-F1
#
_entry.id   AF-K5BTV9-F1
#
_cell.length_a   1.000
_cell.length_b   1.000
_cell.length_c   1.000
_cell.angle_alpha   90.00
_cell.angle_beta   90.00
_cell.angle_gamma   90.00
#
_symmetry.space_group_name_H-M   'P 1'
#
loop_
_entity.id
_entity.type
_entity.pdbx_description
1 polymer ?
#
loop_
_entity_poly.entity_id
_entity_poly.type
_entity_poly.pdbx_seq_one_letter_code
_entity_poly.pdbx_strand_id
1 'polypeptide(L)'
;MRKNANFANHKCALRCALLINMLKLKQLVSNLYHFAFGEEVRTNGMDADGTIRVAAGDPTLSVTPLKGLELLPDRVPCENSMLDISGYRYSEEPKIFTVEGSSMSPEDISNGDKLLCREVEADAIKLIEQGKFAVIAVDRKYYEYKNKELKFDYKLRHTLFRVPVGISIEQLIDSLKKITNSIFLEKNQKNLRSKYDEAIEFYGNERELMLSVTYRKGELRYSFHPIDLIKYVAEYVLKHNGEEWRAKKLE
;
A
#
# COMPACT_ATOMS: atom_id res chain seq x y z
N MET A 1 -8.80 -64.56 -11.02
CA MET A 1 -9.21 -63.42 -10.17
C MET A 1 -8.07 -63.00 -9.24
N ARG A 2 -7.93 -61.69 -9.00
CA ARG A 2 -7.10 -60.99 -7.99
C ARG A 2 -5.56 -61.10 -8.07
N LYS A 3 -4.90 -60.23 -8.85
CA LYS A 3 -3.50 -59.81 -8.53
C LYS A 3 -3.15 -58.31 -8.76
N ASN A 4 -4.00 -57.49 -9.38
CA ASN A 4 -3.57 -56.12 -9.76
C ASN A 4 -4.15 -54.96 -8.92
N ALA A 5 -5.07 -55.21 -7.98
CA ALA A 5 -5.66 -54.14 -7.17
C ALA A 5 -4.73 -53.61 -6.05
N ASN A 6 -3.78 -54.42 -5.56
CA ASN A 6 -2.91 -54.04 -4.44
C ASN A 6 -1.74 -53.13 -4.84
N PHE A 7 -1.26 -53.19 -6.09
CA PHE A 7 -0.10 -52.39 -6.53
C PHE A 7 -0.45 -50.91 -6.78
N ALA A 8 -1.67 -50.61 -7.24
CA ALA A 8 -2.11 -49.24 -7.49
C ALA A 8 -2.33 -48.46 -6.18
N ASN A 9 -2.94 -49.10 -5.18
CA ASN A 9 -3.11 -48.53 -3.84
C ASN A 9 -1.77 -48.30 -3.13
N HIS A 10 -0.79 -49.18 -3.33
CA HIS A 10 0.52 -49.03 -2.70
C HIS A 10 1.34 -47.86 -3.30
N LYS A 11 1.25 -47.62 -4.62
CA LYS A 11 1.89 -46.45 -5.25
C LYS A 11 1.24 -45.14 -4.83
N CYS A 12 -0.10 -45.11 -4.71
CA CYS A 12 -0.82 -43.94 -4.22
C CYS A 12 -0.48 -43.64 -2.75
N ALA A 13 -0.50 -44.67 -1.88
CA ALA A 13 -0.13 -44.55 -0.48
C ALA A 13 1.32 -44.08 -0.29
N LEU A 14 2.27 -44.57 -1.12
CA LEU A 14 3.66 -44.14 -1.07
C LEU A 14 3.82 -42.66 -1.46
N ARG A 15 3.09 -42.20 -2.49
CA ARG A 15 3.07 -40.78 -2.89
C ARG A 15 2.48 -39.89 -1.80
N CYS A 16 1.38 -40.30 -1.17
CA CYS A 16 0.78 -39.57 -0.05
C CYS A 16 1.72 -39.54 1.16
N ALA A 17 2.39 -40.64 1.48
CA ALA A 17 3.37 -40.69 2.56
C ALA A 17 4.58 -39.77 2.29
N LEU A 18 5.08 -39.74 1.05
CA LEU A 18 6.14 -38.82 0.63
C LEU A 18 5.69 -37.35 0.74
N LEU A 19 4.46 -37.03 0.33
CA LEU A 19 3.88 -35.69 0.45
C LEU A 19 3.74 -35.26 1.91
N ILE A 20 3.23 -36.14 2.78
CA ILE A 20 3.11 -35.89 4.22
C ILE A 20 4.50 -35.69 4.84
N ASN A 21 5.49 -36.49 4.43
CA ASN A 21 6.86 -36.36 4.92
C ASN A 21 7.52 -35.06 4.42
N MET A 22 7.27 -34.63 3.18
CA MET A 22 7.72 -33.31 2.69
C MET A 22 7.08 -32.17 3.46
N LEU A 23 5.78 -32.26 3.77
CA LEU A 23 5.07 -31.25 4.56
C LEU A 23 5.62 -31.19 6.00
N LYS A 24 5.85 -32.35 6.62
CA LYS A 24 6.49 -32.44 7.95
C LYS A 24 7.92 -31.88 7.93
N LEU A 25 8.70 -32.18 6.90
CA LEU A 25 10.05 -31.64 6.74
C LEU A 25 10.02 -30.13 6.55
N LYS A 26 9.10 -29.61 5.73
CA LYS A 26 8.90 -28.16 5.56
C LYS A 26 8.54 -27.48 6.88
N GLN A 27 7.66 -28.10 7.67
CA GLN A 27 7.29 -27.59 9.00
C GLN A 27 8.47 -27.65 9.98
N LEU A 28 9.25 -28.73 9.94
CA LEU A 28 10.44 -28.86 10.77
C LEU A 28 11.51 -27.81 10.42
N VAL A 29 11.74 -27.57 9.13
CA VAL A 29 12.63 -26.51 8.63
C VAL A 29 12.10 -25.13 9.04
N SER A 30 10.79 -24.89 8.93
CA SER A 30 10.16 -23.64 9.40
C SER A 30 10.36 -23.45 10.90
N ASN A 31 10.18 -24.50 11.69
CA ASN A 31 10.37 -24.46 13.15
C ASN A 31 11.83 -24.29 13.53
N LEU A 32 12.76 -24.94 12.82
CA LEU A 32 14.21 -24.74 13.00
C LEU A 32 14.63 -23.32 12.62
N TYR A 33 14.03 -22.76 11.57
CA TYR A 33 14.23 -21.38 11.17
C TYR A 33 13.71 -20.43 12.27
N HIS A 34 12.50 -20.66 12.79
CA HIS A 34 11.94 -19.90 13.91
C HIS A 34 12.73 -20.06 15.21
N PHE A 35 13.32 -21.23 15.45
CA PHE A 35 14.11 -21.50 16.64
C PHE A 35 15.52 -20.88 16.56
N ALA A 36 16.15 -20.92 15.38
CA ALA A 36 17.49 -20.39 15.15
C ALA A 36 17.52 -18.86 14.97
N PHE A 37 16.45 -18.29 14.40
CA PHE A 37 16.38 -16.87 14.05
C PHE A 37 15.26 -16.10 14.78
N GLY A 38 14.51 -16.76 15.67
CA GLY A 38 13.29 -16.20 16.30
C GLY A 38 12.08 -16.23 15.36
N GLU A 39 10.90 -15.83 15.85
CA GLU A 39 9.92 -15.21 14.93
C GLU A 39 10.69 -14.15 14.14
N GLU A 40 10.48 -14.04 12.82
CA GLU A 40 10.93 -12.85 12.11
C GLU A 40 10.32 -11.68 12.87
N VAL A 41 11.13 -11.07 13.74
CA VAL A 41 11.00 -9.66 14.07
C VAL A 41 10.98 -9.06 12.70
N ARG A 42 9.79 -8.63 12.24
CA ARG A 42 9.64 -7.86 11.03
C ARG A 42 10.69 -6.78 11.17
N THR A 43 11.82 -6.93 10.49
CA THR A 43 12.85 -5.92 10.48
C THR A 43 12.10 -4.71 9.98
N ASN A 44 11.92 -3.73 10.87
CA ASN A 44 11.15 -2.52 10.62
C ASN A 44 11.35 -2.12 9.17
N GLY A 45 10.27 -1.82 8.45
CA GLY A 45 10.22 -1.69 6.98
C GLY A 45 11.06 -0.56 6.38
N MET A 46 12.18 -0.21 7.00
CA MET A 46 13.28 0.60 6.52
C MET A 46 14.17 -0.25 5.62
N ASP A 47 14.35 0.22 4.39
CA ASP A 47 15.35 -0.27 3.45
C ASP A 47 16.76 0.06 3.96
N ALA A 48 17.79 -0.56 3.36
CA ALA A 48 19.19 -0.36 3.75
C ALA A 48 19.67 1.10 3.63
N ASP A 49 18.93 1.93 2.89
CA ASP A 49 19.16 3.36 2.71
C ASP A 49 18.46 4.26 3.74
N GLY A 50 17.75 3.67 4.70
CA GLY A 50 16.99 4.39 5.73
C GLY A 50 15.62 4.88 5.29
N THR A 51 15.15 4.52 4.09
CA THR A 51 13.80 4.88 3.59
C THR A 51 12.77 3.83 3.98
N ILE A 52 11.49 4.19 4.08
CA ILE A 52 10.41 3.22 4.38
C ILE A 52 9.65 2.82 3.13
N ARG A 53 9.35 1.52 2.99
CA ARG A 53 8.53 1.06 1.88
C ARG A 53 7.05 1.43 2.04
N VAL A 54 6.45 1.98 0.99
CA VAL A 54 5.04 2.35 0.93
C VAL A 54 4.34 1.66 -0.24
N ALA A 55 3.21 1.00 0.03
CA ALA A 55 2.46 0.32 -1.03
C ALA A 55 1.65 1.31 -1.88
N ALA A 56 2.02 1.47 -3.15
CA ALA A 56 1.19 2.07 -4.19
C ALA A 56 0.24 1.02 -4.78
N GLY A 57 -0.64 0.47 -3.94
CA GLY A 57 -1.61 -0.56 -4.33
C GLY A 57 -2.21 -1.37 -3.17
N ASP A 58 -2.34 -2.69 -3.39
CA ASP A 58 -2.78 -3.67 -2.39
C ASP A 58 -1.58 -4.05 -1.49
N PRO A 59 -1.61 -3.74 -0.18
CA PRO A 59 -0.48 -3.92 0.75
C PRO A 59 -0.21 -5.39 1.11
N THR A 60 -0.95 -6.32 0.51
CA THR A 60 -0.81 -7.76 0.75
C THR A 60 0.00 -8.44 -0.35
N LEU A 61 0.26 -7.71 -1.44
CA LEU A 61 1.00 -8.22 -2.58
C LEU A 61 2.45 -7.77 -2.46
N SER A 62 3.37 -8.71 -2.37
CA SER A 62 4.79 -8.40 -2.49
C SER A 62 5.09 -7.88 -3.90
N VAL A 63 5.85 -6.79 -3.96
CA VAL A 63 6.43 -6.26 -5.20
C VAL A 63 7.94 -6.51 -5.12
N THR A 64 8.55 -6.84 -6.26
CA THR A 64 10.00 -7.00 -6.32
C THR A 64 10.65 -5.63 -6.24
N PRO A 65 11.47 -5.34 -5.20
CA PRO A 65 12.13 -4.05 -5.08
C PRO A 65 13.09 -3.80 -6.24
N LEU A 66 13.18 -2.56 -6.68
CA LEU A 66 14.20 -2.11 -7.63
C LEU A 66 15.52 -1.92 -6.88
N LYS A 67 16.52 -2.73 -7.22
CA LYS A 67 17.86 -2.65 -6.62
C LYS A 67 18.68 -1.53 -7.24
N GLY A 68 19.57 -0.91 -6.45
CA GLY A 68 20.57 0.05 -6.95
C GLY A 68 20.09 1.51 -7.02
N LEU A 69 18.92 1.82 -6.47
CA LEU A 69 18.37 3.17 -6.32
C LEU A 69 18.36 3.61 -4.84
N GLU A 70 19.34 3.14 -4.07
CA GLU A 70 19.39 3.29 -2.61
C GLU A 70 20.10 4.59 -2.19
N LEU A 71 21.08 5.06 -2.98
CA LEU A 71 21.85 6.25 -2.61
C LEU A 71 21.14 7.54 -3.03
N LEU A 72 20.67 8.30 -2.04
CA LEU A 72 20.17 9.66 -2.19
C LEU A 72 21.28 10.70 -1.91
N PRO A 73 21.43 11.74 -2.76
CA PRO A 73 22.28 12.89 -2.45
C PRO A 73 21.58 13.84 -1.47
N ASP A 74 22.32 14.71 -0.78
CA ASP A 74 21.71 15.67 0.16
C ASP A 74 20.98 16.81 -0.53
N ARG A 75 21.29 17.06 -1.82
CA ARG A 75 20.61 18.04 -2.65
C ARG A 75 20.24 17.43 -3.99
N VAL A 76 19.03 17.71 -4.44
CA VAL A 76 18.49 17.23 -5.72
C VAL A 76 18.00 18.40 -6.56
N PRO A 77 18.20 18.40 -7.89
CA PRO A 77 17.56 19.35 -8.78
C PRO A 77 16.03 19.30 -8.64
N CYS A 78 15.40 20.45 -8.49
CA CYS A 78 13.96 20.64 -8.43
C CYS A 78 13.58 21.82 -9.33
N GLU A 79 13.03 21.52 -10.50
CA GLU A 79 12.72 22.52 -11.53
C GLU A 79 13.94 23.42 -11.85
N ASN A 80 13.88 24.70 -11.49
CA ASN A 80 14.93 25.69 -11.72
C ASN A 80 15.82 25.93 -10.48
N SER A 81 15.75 25.06 -9.47
CA SER A 81 16.44 25.23 -8.19
C SER A 81 17.06 23.92 -7.69
N MET A 82 17.81 23.99 -6.59
CA MET A 82 18.33 22.82 -5.88
C MET A 82 17.60 22.68 -4.55
N LEU A 83 16.87 21.59 -4.37
CA LEU A 83 16.19 21.25 -3.13
C LEU A 83 17.17 20.57 -2.18
N ASP A 84 17.26 21.07 -0.95
CA ASP A 84 17.97 20.40 0.14
C ASP A 84 17.04 19.39 0.81
N ILE A 85 17.45 18.12 0.83
CA ILE A 85 16.65 17.01 1.37
C ILE A 85 17.20 16.48 2.70
N SER A 86 18.27 17.09 3.23
CA SER A 86 18.89 16.69 4.49
C SER A 86 17.90 16.68 5.65
N GLY A 87 16.99 17.66 5.71
CA GLY A 87 15.92 17.74 6.70
C GLY A 87 14.91 16.58 6.66
N TYR A 88 14.77 15.90 5.53
CA TYR A 88 13.97 14.66 5.42
C TYR A 88 14.81 13.44 5.81
N ARG A 89 16.06 13.39 5.36
CA ARG A 89 16.96 12.24 5.54
C ARG A 89 17.40 12.03 6.98
N TYR A 90 17.74 13.11 7.68
CA TYR A 90 18.29 13.06 9.03
C TYR A 90 17.24 13.37 10.11
N SER A 91 15.96 13.23 9.78
CA SER A 91 14.89 13.41 10.77
C SER A 91 14.77 12.19 11.69
N GLU A 92 14.35 12.44 12.94
CA GLU A 92 14.15 11.37 13.93
C GLU A 92 13.09 10.36 13.48
N GLU A 93 12.05 10.87 12.80
CA GLU A 93 11.01 10.06 12.18
C GLU A 93 11.22 9.92 10.67
N PRO A 94 10.92 8.76 10.08
CA PRO A 94 11.13 8.49 8.67
C PRO A 94 10.23 9.36 7.76
N LYS A 95 10.84 10.32 7.08
CA LYS A 95 10.15 11.22 6.13
C LYS A 95 10.40 10.92 4.65
N ILE A 96 11.10 9.82 4.35
CA ILE A 96 11.36 9.38 2.98
C ILE A 96 10.77 7.99 2.77
N PHE A 97 9.87 7.88 1.78
CA PHE A 97 9.20 6.62 1.47
C PHE A 97 9.56 6.11 0.08
N THR A 98 10.00 4.86 -0.04
CA THR A 98 10.22 4.19 -1.33
C THR A 98 8.91 3.56 -1.80
N VAL A 99 8.45 3.94 -2.99
CA VAL A 99 7.17 3.52 -3.57
C VAL A 99 7.29 2.10 -4.13
N GLU A 100 6.40 1.22 -3.67
CA GLU A 100 6.31 -0.17 -4.13
C GLU A 100 4.94 -0.42 -4.78
N GLY A 101 4.94 -0.69 -6.07
CA GLY A 101 3.76 -0.89 -6.91
C GLY A 101 3.58 0.18 -7.99
N SER A 102 2.68 -0.10 -8.94
CA SER A 102 2.41 0.76 -10.11
C SER A 102 1.00 1.34 -10.13
N SER A 103 0.25 1.26 -9.02
CA SER A 103 -1.14 1.72 -9.01
C SER A 103 -1.27 3.25 -9.07
N MET A 104 -0.16 3.97 -8.93
CA MET A 104 -0.11 5.43 -8.97
C MET A 104 0.61 5.95 -10.22
N SER A 105 0.98 5.07 -11.16
CA SER A 105 1.69 5.48 -12.38
C SER A 105 0.90 6.46 -13.26
N PRO A 106 -0.44 6.40 -13.36
CA PRO A 106 -1.21 7.45 -14.05
C PRO A 106 -1.10 8.84 -13.41
N GLU A 107 -0.72 8.92 -12.13
CA GLU A 107 -0.45 10.15 -11.40
C GLU A 107 1.04 10.53 -11.45
N ASP A 108 1.80 9.95 -12.38
CA ASP A 108 3.24 10.14 -12.51
C ASP A 108 4.02 9.74 -11.23
N ILE A 109 3.60 8.68 -10.55
CA ILE A 109 4.35 8.06 -9.45
C ILE A 109 4.55 6.56 -9.72
N SER A 110 5.80 6.16 -9.87
CA SER A 110 6.19 4.82 -10.30
C SER A 110 6.83 4.00 -9.18
N ASN A 111 6.92 2.69 -9.41
CA ASN A 111 7.68 1.79 -8.55
C ASN A 111 9.14 2.25 -8.47
N GLY A 112 9.69 2.34 -7.26
CA GLY A 112 11.06 2.80 -6.99
C GLY A 112 11.21 4.32 -6.86
N ASP A 113 10.18 5.11 -7.18
CA ASP A 113 10.19 6.54 -6.87
C ASP A 113 10.25 6.73 -5.35
N LYS A 114 10.87 7.83 -4.89
CA LYS A 114 10.92 8.16 -3.46
C LYS A 114 10.05 9.37 -3.17
N LEU A 115 9.32 9.35 -2.07
CA LEU A 115 8.47 10.46 -1.64
C LEU A 115 9.15 11.18 -0.50
N LEU A 116 9.25 12.50 -0.61
CA LEU A 116 9.59 13.36 0.51
C LEU A 116 8.31 13.81 1.19
N CYS A 117 8.16 13.42 2.44
CA CYS A 117 6.91 13.52 3.17
C CYS A 117 7.04 14.43 4.37
N ARG A 118 6.00 15.21 4.63
CA ARG A 118 5.81 15.92 5.89
C ARG A 118 4.80 15.17 6.74
N GLU A 119 5.11 15.06 8.02
CA GLU A 119 4.20 14.50 9.00
C GLU A 119 2.96 15.38 9.18
N VAL A 120 1.83 14.73 9.43
CA VAL A 120 0.55 15.38 9.67
C VAL A 120 0.20 15.26 11.14
N GLU A 121 0.25 16.39 11.83
CA GLU A 121 -0.23 16.52 13.21
C GLU A 121 -1.71 16.16 13.31
N ALA A 122 -2.12 15.61 14.46
CA ALA A 122 -3.45 15.04 14.64
C ALA A 122 -4.60 16.05 14.40
N ASP A 123 -4.39 17.31 14.74
CA ASP A 123 -5.33 18.41 14.52
C ASP A 123 -5.38 18.86 13.04
N ALA A 124 -4.25 18.79 12.34
CA ALA A 124 -4.12 19.14 10.93
C ALA A 124 -4.66 18.09 9.95
N ILE A 125 -4.93 16.85 10.40
CA ILE A 125 -5.51 15.78 9.56
C ILE A 125 -6.81 16.23 8.87
N LYS A 126 -7.63 17.00 9.58
CA LYS A 126 -8.91 17.50 9.05
C LYS A 126 -8.76 18.53 7.94
N LEU A 127 -7.56 19.12 7.81
CA LEU A 127 -7.21 20.13 6.81
C LEU A 127 -6.60 19.50 5.56
N ILE A 128 -6.42 18.16 5.51
CA ILE A 128 -5.93 17.52 4.29
C ILE A 128 -7.01 17.63 3.20
N GLU A 129 -6.70 18.47 2.22
CA GLU A 129 -7.57 18.78 1.09
C GLU A 129 -7.60 17.63 0.06
N GLN A 130 -8.54 17.73 -0.88
CA GLN A 130 -8.56 16.91 -2.08
C GLN A 130 -7.27 17.12 -2.90
N GLY A 131 -6.85 16.08 -3.63
CA GLY A 131 -5.74 16.17 -4.57
C GLY A 131 -4.38 15.84 -3.96
N LYS A 132 -4.30 15.74 -2.64
CA LYS A 132 -3.04 15.44 -1.94
C LYS A 132 -2.68 13.96 -2.01
N PHE A 133 -1.38 13.69 -2.13
CA PHE A 133 -0.81 12.35 -1.97
C PHE A 133 -0.54 12.08 -0.50
N ALA A 134 -1.36 11.23 0.11
CA ALA A 134 -1.24 10.86 1.52
C ALA A 134 -0.57 9.50 1.69
N VAL A 135 0.35 9.42 2.64
CA VAL A 135 0.85 8.16 3.19
C VAL A 135 0.05 7.83 4.43
N ILE A 136 -0.67 6.72 4.37
CA ILE A 136 -1.55 6.27 5.45
C ILE A 136 -1.01 4.97 6.06
N ALA A 137 -1.18 4.82 7.37
CA ALA A 137 -0.95 3.57 8.06
C ALA A 137 -1.97 2.52 7.60
N VAL A 138 -1.52 1.27 7.44
CA VAL A 138 -2.41 0.16 7.08
C VAL A 138 -3.20 -0.28 8.30
N ASP A 139 -4.53 -0.21 8.22
CA ASP A 139 -5.41 -0.77 9.25
C ASP A 139 -5.27 -2.30 9.30
N ARG A 140 -4.58 -2.80 10.32
CA ARG A 140 -4.36 -4.24 10.53
C ARG A 140 -5.68 -4.98 10.76
N LYS A 141 -6.59 -4.41 11.56
CA LYS A 141 -7.88 -5.02 11.87
C LYS A 141 -8.74 -5.19 10.64
N TYR A 142 -8.71 -4.20 9.73
CA TYR A 142 -9.44 -4.29 8.47
C TYR A 142 -8.94 -5.43 7.57
N TYR A 143 -7.63 -5.67 7.53
CA TYR A 143 -7.06 -6.75 6.71
C TYR A 143 -7.19 -8.12 7.38
N GLU A 144 -7.16 -8.19 8.70
CA GLU A 144 -7.51 -9.38 9.47
C GLU A 144 -8.97 -9.78 9.24
N TYR A 145 -9.90 -8.81 9.27
CA TYR A 145 -11.32 -9.03 8.91
C TYR A 145 -11.48 -9.63 7.51
N LYS A 146 -10.63 -9.22 6.57
CA LYS A 146 -10.61 -9.77 5.21
C LYS A 146 -9.81 -11.06 5.06
N ASN A 147 -9.27 -11.60 6.15
CA ASN A 147 -8.39 -12.76 6.16
C ASN A 147 -7.22 -12.61 5.17
N LYS A 148 -6.56 -11.46 5.20
CA LYS A 148 -5.42 -11.15 4.33
C LYS A 148 -4.15 -10.85 5.14
N GLU A 149 -3.05 -11.45 4.71
CA GLU A 149 -1.73 -11.20 5.29
C GLU A 149 -1.13 -9.90 4.75
N LEU A 150 -0.64 -9.04 5.65
CA LEU A 150 -0.01 -7.76 5.30
C LEU A 150 1.48 -7.90 5.02
N LYS A 151 1.95 -7.21 3.97
CA LYS A 151 3.37 -7.09 3.61
C LYS A 151 3.92 -5.67 3.81
N PHE A 152 3.04 -4.67 3.97
CA PHE A 152 3.40 -3.27 4.16
C PHE A 152 2.66 -2.67 5.35
N ASP A 153 3.33 -1.79 6.09
CA ASP A 153 2.73 -1.00 7.17
C ASP A 153 2.15 0.32 6.67
N TYR A 154 2.55 0.79 5.49
CA TYR A 154 2.09 2.04 4.89
C TYR A 154 1.55 1.87 3.47
N LYS A 155 0.66 2.78 3.06
CA LYS A 155 0.10 2.89 1.72
C LYS A 155 0.11 4.31 1.21
N LEU A 156 0.33 4.44 -0.09
CA LEU A 156 0.19 5.69 -0.81
C LEU A 156 -1.21 5.79 -1.40
N ARG A 157 -1.86 6.95 -1.22
CA ARG A 157 -3.21 7.23 -1.72
C ARG A 157 -3.31 8.65 -2.27
N HIS A 158 -4.02 8.81 -3.38
CA HIS A 158 -4.40 10.13 -3.89
C HIS A 158 -5.80 10.46 -3.34
N THR A 159 -5.88 11.51 -2.53
CA THR A 159 -7.11 11.90 -1.84
C THR A 159 -8.11 12.51 -2.81
N LEU A 160 -9.38 12.10 -2.72
CA LEU A 160 -10.45 12.57 -3.60
C LEU A 160 -11.54 13.33 -2.84
N PHE A 161 -11.98 12.80 -1.70
CA PHE A 161 -13.09 13.39 -0.96
C PHE A 161 -13.05 13.00 0.51
N ARG A 162 -13.46 13.90 1.39
CA ARG A 162 -13.71 13.59 2.80
C ARG A 162 -15.17 13.18 2.96
N VAL A 163 -15.37 11.95 3.41
CA VAL A 163 -16.67 11.30 3.55
C VAL A 163 -17.15 11.53 4.98
N PRO A 164 -18.16 12.41 5.19
CA PRO A 164 -18.70 12.66 6.52
C PRO A 164 -19.41 11.42 7.06
N VAL A 165 -19.48 11.32 8.38
CA VAL A 165 -20.26 10.28 9.06
C VAL A 165 -21.73 10.36 8.61
N GLY A 166 -22.30 9.21 8.26
CA GLY A 166 -23.73 9.08 7.94
C GLY A 166 -24.15 9.61 6.57
N ILE A 167 -23.22 10.05 5.71
CA ILE A 167 -23.55 10.39 4.31
C ILE A 167 -24.14 9.17 3.60
N SER A 168 -25.13 9.33 2.73
CA SER A 168 -25.60 8.21 1.90
C SER A 168 -24.71 8.04 0.66
N ILE A 169 -24.69 6.84 0.08
CA ILE A 169 -23.95 6.61 -1.17
C ILE A 169 -24.44 7.48 -2.33
N GLU A 170 -25.74 7.80 -2.38
CA GLU A 170 -26.28 8.72 -3.39
C GLU A 170 -25.76 10.14 -3.19
N GLN A 171 -25.77 10.64 -1.94
CA GLN A 171 -25.22 11.96 -1.61
C GLN A 171 -23.72 12.05 -1.90
N LEU A 172 -22.97 10.96 -1.64
CA LEU A 172 -21.55 10.87 -1.98
C LEU A 172 -21.35 10.94 -3.50
N ILE A 173 -22.11 10.17 -4.29
CA ILE A 173 -22.05 10.20 -5.75
C ILE A 173 -22.37 11.60 -6.29
N ASP A 174 -23.41 12.26 -5.77
CA ASP A 174 -23.78 13.61 -6.20
C ASP A 174 -22.74 14.66 -5.83
N SER A 175 -22.07 14.49 -4.69
CA SER A 175 -20.93 15.33 -4.32
C SER A 175 -19.76 15.14 -5.29
N LEU A 176 -19.44 13.88 -5.63
CA LEU A 176 -18.36 13.54 -6.55
C LEU A 176 -18.60 14.02 -7.99
N LYS A 177 -19.86 14.11 -8.45
CA LYS A 177 -20.19 14.66 -9.79
C LYS A 177 -19.72 16.09 -9.98
N LYS A 178 -19.56 16.85 -8.89
CA LYS A 178 -19.03 18.23 -8.90
C LYS A 178 -17.50 18.27 -8.93
N ILE A 179 -16.85 17.14 -8.69
CA ILE A 179 -15.42 17.04 -8.42
C ILE A 179 -14.69 16.32 -9.55
N THR A 180 -15.26 15.23 -10.06
CA THR A 180 -14.58 14.39 -11.06
C THR A 180 -15.55 13.88 -12.11
N ASN A 181 -15.16 13.97 -13.38
CA ASN A 181 -15.96 13.48 -14.50
C ASN A 181 -16.00 11.94 -14.56
N SER A 182 -15.07 11.26 -13.91
CA SER A 182 -14.98 9.80 -13.95
C SER A 182 -16.21 9.12 -13.30
N ILE A 183 -16.88 9.79 -12.36
CA ILE A 183 -18.03 9.24 -11.65
C ILE A 183 -19.29 9.14 -12.51
N PHE A 184 -19.35 9.83 -13.66
CA PHE A 184 -20.49 9.70 -14.58
C PHE A 184 -20.56 8.33 -15.25
N LEU A 185 -19.46 7.55 -15.24
CA LEU A 185 -19.45 6.18 -15.76
C LEU A 185 -20.13 5.22 -14.77
N GLU A 186 -21.15 4.49 -15.22
CA GLU A 186 -21.90 3.53 -14.40
C GLU A 186 -21.00 2.49 -13.72
N LYS A 187 -19.98 2.00 -14.44
CA LYS A 187 -18.98 1.05 -13.88
C LYS A 187 -18.27 1.62 -12.65
N ASN A 188 -17.96 2.92 -12.67
CA ASN A 188 -17.27 3.58 -11.57
C ASN A 188 -18.23 3.79 -10.38
N GLN A 189 -19.49 4.13 -10.62
CA GLN A 189 -20.50 4.21 -9.56
C GLN A 189 -20.74 2.84 -8.92
N LYS A 190 -20.84 1.76 -9.71
CA LYS A 190 -20.96 0.40 -9.19
C LYS A 190 -19.76 -0.01 -8.35
N ASN A 191 -18.54 0.34 -8.78
CA ASN A 191 -17.34 0.08 -8.00
C ASN A 191 -17.32 0.88 -6.70
N LEU A 192 -17.69 2.16 -6.75
CA LEU A 192 -17.77 3.02 -5.57
C LEU A 192 -18.78 2.47 -4.56
N ARG A 193 -19.99 2.11 -5.00
CA ARG A 193 -21.04 1.50 -4.15
C ARG A 193 -20.53 0.27 -3.42
N SER A 194 -19.97 -0.69 -4.15
CA SER A 194 -19.42 -1.90 -3.54
C SER A 194 -18.31 -1.61 -2.52
N LYS A 195 -17.46 -0.60 -2.78
CA LYS A 195 -16.39 -0.20 -1.85
C LYS A 195 -16.91 0.57 -0.65
N TYR A 196 -17.97 1.34 -0.84
CA TYR A 196 -18.66 2.07 0.21
C TYR A 196 -19.35 1.11 1.18
N ASP A 197 -20.13 0.16 0.67
CA ASP A 197 -20.83 -0.83 1.48
C ASP A 197 -19.85 -1.65 2.32
N GLU A 198 -18.74 -2.10 1.72
CA GLU A 198 -17.65 -2.81 2.42
C GLU A 198 -16.99 -1.95 3.52
N ALA A 199 -16.88 -0.63 3.31
CA ALA A 199 -16.31 0.28 4.29
C ALA A 199 -17.27 0.53 5.45
N ILE A 200 -18.55 0.75 5.16
CA ILE A 200 -19.57 0.98 6.19
C ILE A 200 -19.84 -0.29 7.00
N GLU A 201 -19.82 -1.47 6.38
CA GLU A 201 -19.95 -2.75 7.09
C GLU A 201 -18.87 -2.92 8.17
N PHE A 202 -17.63 -2.52 7.87
CA PHE A 202 -16.51 -2.68 8.79
C PHE A 202 -16.32 -1.51 9.77
N TYR A 203 -16.30 -0.27 9.26
CA TYR A 203 -16.02 0.92 10.07
C TYR A 203 -17.27 1.49 10.74
N GLY A 204 -18.47 1.07 10.32
CA GLY A 204 -19.73 1.62 10.79
C GLY A 204 -19.90 3.11 10.44
N ASN A 205 -20.72 3.79 11.23
CA ASN A 205 -21.02 5.21 11.12
C ASN A 205 -20.40 6.02 12.27
N GLU A 206 -19.20 5.66 12.71
CA GLU A 206 -18.56 6.30 13.88
C GLU A 206 -17.33 7.12 13.52
N ARG A 207 -16.84 6.97 12.29
CA ARG A 207 -15.59 7.58 11.84
C ARG A 207 -15.78 8.27 10.51
N GLU A 208 -15.17 9.44 10.39
CA GLU A 208 -15.00 10.06 9.09
C GLU A 208 -13.97 9.29 8.27
N LEU A 209 -14.25 9.16 6.98
CA LEU A 209 -13.39 8.44 6.05
C LEU A 209 -12.82 9.41 5.01
N MET A 210 -11.62 9.13 4.55
CA MET A 210 -11.05 9.66 3.33
C MET A 210 -11.34 8.68 2.19
N LEU A 211 -12.02 9.18 1.16
CA LEU A 211 -12.11 8.52 -0.13
C LEU A 211 -10.86 8.86 -0.94
N SER A 212 -10.20 7.83 -1.43
CA SER A 212 -9.03 7.94 -2.30
C SER A 212 -9.21 7.16 -3.58
N VAL A 213 -8.34 7.48 -4.54
CA VAL A 213 -8.23 6.78 -5.81
C VAL A 213 -6.84 6.14 -5.97
N THR A 214 -6.85 5.01 -6.67
CA THR A 214 -5.67 4.33 -7.21
C THR A 214 -6.07 3.70 -8.55
N TYR A 215 -5.11 3.18 -9.30
CA TYR A 215 -5.35 2.59 -10.61
C TYR A 215 -4.86 1.15 -10.66
N ARG A 216 -5.62 0.25 -11.27
CA ARG A 216 -5.15 -1.12 -11.51
C ARG A 216 -5.39 -1.47 -12.96
N LYS A 217 -4.31 -1.74 -13.70
CA LYS A 217 -4.35 -2.00 -15.15
C LYS A 217 -5.06 -0.86 -15.91
N GLY A 218 -4.78 0.39 -15.53
CA GLY A 218 -5.40 1.59 -16.10
C GLY A 218 -6.82 1.89 -15.60
N GLU A 219 -7.45 1.00 -14.83
CA GLU A 219 -8.80 1.23 -14.31
C GLU A 219 -8.77 1.94 -12.96
N LEU A 220 -9.61 2.96 -12.81
CA LEU A 220 -9.83 3.68 -11.55
C LEU A 220 -10.38 2.75 -10.47
N ARG A 221 -9.85 2.87 -9.25
CA ARG A 221 -10.27 2.11 -8.07
C ARG A 221 -10.45 3.05 -6.89
N TYR A 222 -11.60 2.94 -6.24
CA TYR A 222 -11.90 3.68 -5.01
C TYR A 222 -11.46 2.89 -3.78
N SER A 223 -11.09 3.61 -2.73
CA SER A 223 -10.81 3.04 -1.42
C SER A 223 -11.17 4.04 -0.32
N PHE A 224 -11.71 3.51 0.78
CA PHE A 224 -12.09 4.29 1.95
C PHE A 224 -11.16 3.95 3.10
N HIS A 225 -10.70 4.99 3.80
CA HIS A 225 -9.76 4.87 4.89
C HIS A 225 -10.14 5.84 6.01
N PRO A 226 -10.17 5.43 7.29
CA PRO A 226 -10.31 6.37 8.39
C PRO A 226 -9.26 7.49 8.32
N ILE A 227 -9.70 8.73 8.56
CA ILE A 227 -8.82 9.91 8.39
C ILE A 227 -7.65 9.92 9.38
N ASP A 228 -7.83 9.33 10.57
CA ASP A 228 -6.82 9.21 11.63
C ASP A 228 -5.65 8.28 11.27
N LEU A 229 -5.78 7.51 10.19
CA LEU A 229 -4.70 6.72 9.62
C LEU A 229 -3.77 7.53 8.72
N ILE A 230 -4.11 8.76 8.33
CA ILE A 230 -3.21 9.63 7.59
C ILE A 230 -2.06 10.02 8.52
N LYS A 231 -0.83 9.70 8.11
CA LYS A 231 0.38 10.00 8.89
C LYS A 231 1.25 11.04 8.22
N TYR A 232 1.32 11.00 6.89
CA TYR A 232 2.14 11.93 6.12
C TYR A 232 1.44 12.40 4.86
N VAL A 233 1.86 13.57 4.37
CA VAL A 233 1.55 14.06 3.02
C VAL A 233 2.86 14.18 2.26
N ALA A 234 2.89 13.64 1.05
CA ALA A 234 4.02 13.77 0.15
C ALA A 234 4.04 15.19 -0.46
N GLU A 235 5.16 15.88 -0.27
CA GLU A 235 5.41 17.22 -0.80
C GLU A 235 6.17 17.17 -2.13
N TYR A 236 7.02 16.16 -2.28
CA TYR A 236 7.81 15.94 -3.50
C TYR A 236 7.87 14.46 -3.85
N VAL A 237 7.97 14.18 -5.14
CA VAL A 237 8.41 12.89 -5.67
C VAL A 237 9.82 13.04 -6.24
N LEU A 238 10.71 12.14 -5.86
CA LEU A 238 12.05 11.98 -6.41
C LEU A 238 12.00 10.88 -7.45
N LYS A 239 12.43 11.21 -8.66
CA LYS A 239 12.54 10.29 -9.79
C LYS A 239 13.99 10.12 -10.18
N HIS A 240 14.40 8.89 -10.48
CA HIS A 240 15.73 8.60 -10.98
C HIS A 240 15.69 8.43 -12.50
N ASN A 241 16.48 9.21 -13.25
CA ASN A 241 16.51 9.14 -14.72
C ASN A 241 17.59 8.20 -15.27
N GLY A 242 18.35 7.52 -14.40
CA GLY A 242 19.48 6.66 -14.75
C GLY A 242 20.83 7.26 -14.40
N GLU A 243 20.91 8.59 -14.26
CA GLU A 243 22.13 9.32 -13.91
C GLU A 243 22.00 10.03 -12.56
N GLU A 244 20.85 10.65 -12.30
CA GLU A 244 20.62 11.44 -11.10
C GLU A 244 19.16 11.39 -10.62
N TRP A 245 18.97 11.76 -9.34
CA TRP A 245 17.67 12.00 -8.74
C TRP A 245 17.19 13.42 -9.05
N ARG A 246 15.93 13.55 -9.47
CA ARG A 246 15.26 14.84 -9.67
C ARG A 246 13.97 14.91 -8.87
N ALA A 247 13.79 16.01 -8.16
CA ALA A 247 12.57 16.30 -7.44
C ALA A 247 11.54 16.98 -8.34
N LYS A 248 10.27 16.60 -8.14
CA LYS A 248 9.09 17.27 -8.65
C LYS A 248 8.17 17.54 -7.48
N LYS A 249 7.71 18.80 -7.34
CA LYS A 249 6.74 19.15 -6.32
C LYS A 249 5.40 18.48 -6.64
N LEU A 250 4.78 17.90 -5.63
CA LEU A 250 3.43 17.36 -5.72
C LEU A 250 2.46 18.46 -5.27
N GLU A 251 1.58 18.88 -6.18
CA GLU A 251 0.53 19.86 -5.92
C GLU A 251 -0.72 19.23 -5.28
#